data_AF-A0A6F7WHD2-F1
#
_entry.id   AF-A0A6F7WHD2-F1
#
_cell.length_a   1.000
_cell.length_b   1.000
_cell.length_c   1.000
_cell.angle_alpha   90.00
_cell.angle_beta   90.00
_cell.angle_gamma   90.00
#
_symmetry.space_group_name_H-M   'P 1'
#
loop_
_entity.id
_entity.type
_entity.pdbx_description
1 polymer ?
#
loop_
_entity_poly.entity_id
_entity_poly.type
_entity_poly.pdbx_seq_one_letter_code
_entity_poly.pdbx_strand_id
1 'polypeptide(L)'
;STATQAHETGSPLLLIRRNSSDIMPDTDGYSFSATHLFADSTGVPILAEVVEPHDTWNAHSALSKILDYAGSGARHWPLHILQRSLEYTAQLQDTTADGLLAEMGYPIDQGSFLRTIEGNLALGRLRMVIVASQFPPEFNRVISFLGQQLRPAEVYGVELRRFSDGSHAAYIPRVVT
;
A
#
# COMPACT_ATOMS: atom_id res chain seq x y z
N SER A 1 -5.82 -39.70 8.28
CA SER A 1 -5.44 -38.63 9.22
C SER A 1 -5.15 -37.38 8.43
N THR A 2 -6.16 -36.52 8.40
CA THR A 2 -6.27 -35.29 7.60
C THR A 2 -5.69 -34.16 8.44
N ALA A 3 -4.52 -33.63 8.05
CA ALA A 3 -3.96 -32.43 8.64
C ALA A 3 -3.96 -31.33 7.56
N THR A 4 -5.00 -30.51 7.64
CA THR A 4 -5.10 -29.11 7.26
C THR A 4 -3.76 -28.44 6.95
N GLN A 5 -3.42 -28.33 5.67
CA GLN A 5 -2.61 -27.23 5.17
C GLN A 5 -3.58 -26.16 4.68
N ALA A 6 -4.03 -25.32 5.61
CA ALA A 6 -4.53 -24.01 5.24
C ALA A 6 -3.30 -23.23 4.74
N HIS A 7 -3.10 -23.24 3.43
CA HIS A 7 -2.33 -22.17 2.79
C HIS A 7 -3.08 -20.89 3.16
N GLU A 8 -2.49 -20.04 3.99
CA GLU A 8 -2.93 -18.65 4.10
C GLU A 8 -2.65 -18.01 2.75
N THR A 9 -3.56 -18.23 1.79
CA THR A 9 -3.55 -17.58 0.50
C THR A 9 -3.82 -16.12 0.81
N GLY A 10 -2.76 -15.32 0.94
CA GLY A 10 -2.87 -13.88 1.07
C GLY A 10 -3.82 -13.38 -0.01
N SER A 11 -4.84 -12.62 0.38
CA SER A 11 -5.77 -12.01 -0.58
C SER A 11 -4.94 -11.32 -1.66
N PRO A 12 -5.27 -11.51 -2.95
CA PRO A 12 -4.60 -10.76 -4.01
C PRO A 12 -4.73 -9.26 -3.69
N LEU A 13 -3.63 -8.53 -3.88
CA LEU A 13 -3.57 -7.09 -3.72
C LEU A 13 -3.64 -6.47 -5.10
N LEU A 14 -4.60 -5.56 -5.29
CA LEU A 14 -4.71 -4.79 -6.51
C LEU A 14 -3.93 -3.49 -6.40
N LEU A 15 -3.00 -3.24 -7.33
CA LEU A 15 -2.35 -1.95 -7.44
C LEU A 15 -3.35 -0.94 -8.04
N ILE A 16 -3.68 0.12 -7.28
CA ILE A 16 -4.53 1.20 -7.76
C ILE A 16 -3.67 2.33 -8.35
N ARG A 17 -2.52 2.61 -7.73
CA ARG A 17 -1.63 3.69 -8.14
C ARG A 17 -0.20 3.42 -7.71
N ARG A 18 0.76 3.76 -8.58
CA ARG A 18 2.19 3.90 -8.24
C ARG A 18 2.63 5.33 -8.54
N ASN A 19 3.21 6.04 -7.57
CA ASN A 19 3.74 7.38 -7.78
C ASN A 19 5.19 7.51 -7.29
N SER A 20 6.15 7.19 -8.16
CA SER A 20 7.56 7.52 -7.91
C SER A 20 8.11 8.64 -8.81
N SER A 21 7.32 9.18 -9.73
CA SER A 21 7.76 10.25 -10.66
C SER A 21 6.65 10.86 -11.52
N ASP A 22 5.49 10.22 -11.64
CA ASP A 22 4.35 10.76 -12.41
C ASP A 22 3.58 11.75 -11.55
N ILE A 23 4.00 13.02 -11.66
CA ILE A 23 3.15 14.16 -11.35
C ILE A 23 2.00 14.10 -12.35
N MET A 24 0.96 13.33 -12.02
CA MET A 24 -0.35 13.61 -12.57
C MET A 24 -0.66 15.04 -12.13
N PRO A 25 -0.85 16.00 -13.06
CA PRO A 25 -1.15 17.36 -12.66
C PRO A 25 -2.52 17.33 -11.98
N ASP A 26 -2.52 17.41 -10.65
CA ASP A 26 -3.74 17.61 -9.90
C ASP A 26 -4.29 18.97 -10.32
N THR A 27 -5.54 18.96 -10.80
CA THR A 27 -6.26 20.17 -11.20
C THR A 27 -6.49 21.10 -9.98
N ASP A 28 -6.28 20.58 -8.77
CA ASP A 28 -6.48 21.26 -7.50
C ASP A 28 -5.17 21.68 -6.78
N GLY A 29 -4.01 21.55 -7.45
CA GLY A 29 -2.76 22.19 -7.01
C GLY A 29 -2.01 21.51 -5.87
N TYR A 30 -2.37 20.29 -5.48
CA TYR A 30 -1.62 19.52 -4.50
C TYR A 30 -0.84 18.37 -5.16
N SER A 31 0.49 18.37 -5.07
CA SER A 31 1.31 17.25 -5.55
C SER A 31 1.58 16.28 -4.40
N PHE A 32 1.01 15.08 -4.48
CA PHE A 32 1.19 14.05 -3.46
C PHE A 32 1.86 12.80 -4.04
N SER A 33 2.96 12.37 -3.42
CA SER A 33 3.85 11.29 -3.87
C SER A 33 3.69 10.01 -3.05
N ALA A 34 2.46 9.59 -2.73
CA ALA A 34 2.28 8.30 -2.04
C ALA A 34 2.82 7.20 -2.95
N THR A 35 3.88 6.49 -2.53
CA THR A 35 4.68 5.71 -3.48
C THR A 35 3.82 4.61 -4.12
N HIS A 36 2.97 3.95 -3.34
CA HIS A 36 1.97 3.03 -3.87
C HIS A 36 0.67 3.05 -3.05
N LEU A 37 -0.46 2.99 -3.76
CA LEU A 37 -1.77 2.71 -3.20
C LEU A 37 -2.26 1.38 -3.75
N PHE A 38 -2.51 0.43 -2.86
CA PHE A 38 -3.14 -0.85 -3.16
C PHE A 38 -4.53 -0.94 -2.50
N ALA A 39 -5.30 -1.93 -2.91
CA ALA A 39 -6.50 -2.36 -2.21
C ALA A 39 -6.53 -3.90 -2.12
N ASP A 40 -7.03 -4.42 -1.00
CA ASP A 40 -7.32 -5.84 -0.89
C ASP A 40 -8.67 -6.20 -1.53
N SER A 41 -9.02 -7.49 -1.51
CA SER A 41 -10.28 -8.02 -2.03
C SER A 41 -11.54 -7.38 -1.42
N THR A 42 -11.43 -6.86 -0.20
CA THR A 42 -12.54 -6.23 0.51
C THR A 42 -12.61 -4.71 0.30
N GLY A 43 -11.71 -4.16 -0.52
CA GLY A 43 -11.61 -2.74 -0.79
C GLY A 43 -10.98 -1.96 0.37
N VAL A 44 -10.23 -2.61 1.27
CA VAL A 44 -9.44 -1.90 2.29
C VAL A 44 -8.17 -1.35 1.63
N PRO A 45 -7.95 -0.03 1.66
CA PRO A 45 -6.77 0.62 1.10
C PRO A 45 -5.51 0.23 1.88
N ILE A 46 -4.41 0.06 1.15
CA ILE A 46 -3.08 -0.15 1.70
C ILE A 46 -2.15 0.88 1.07
N LEU A 47 -1.69 1.82 1.87
CA LEU A 47 -0.64 2.76 1.49
C LEU A 47 0.71 2.08 1.73
N ALA A 48 1.60 2.10 0.74
CA ALA A 48 2.94 1.58 0.89
C ALA A 48 3.99 2.63 0.51
N GLU A 49 4.91 2.88 1.43
CA GLU A 49 6.07 3.74 1.25
C GLU A 49 7.34 2.91 1.30
N VAL A 50 8.20 3.06 0.29
CA VAL A 50 9.47 2.33 0.20
C VAL A 50 10.61 3.28 0.49
N VAL A 51 11.42 2.94 1.49
CA VAL A 51 12.62 3.66 1.88
C VAL A 51 13.82 3.06 1.16
N GLU A 52 14.63 3.93 0.56
CA GLU A 52 15.87 3.55 -0.11
C GLU A 52 16.79 2.75 0.84
N PRO A 53 17.40 1.63 0.39
CA PRO A 53 18.15 0.73 1.27
C PRO A 53 19.30 1.37 2.07
N HIS A 54 19.85 2.49 1.59
CA HIS A 54 20.97 3.19 2.19
C HIS A 54 20.54 4.42 3.02
N ASP A 55 19.25 4.75 3.02
CA ASP A 55 18.72 5.94 3.67
C ASP A 55 17.63 5.59 4.69
N THR A 56 17.98 4.67 5.59
CA THR A 56 17.06 4.17 6.62
C THR A 56 16.62 5.26 7.61
N TRP A 57 17.34 6.40 7.66
CA TRP A 57 16.94 7.58 8.43
C TRP A 57 15.70 8.27 7.86
N ASN A 58 15.42 8.10 6.56
CA ASN A 58 14.19 8.57 5.94
C ASN A 58 12.94 7.77 6.31
N ALA A 59 13.03 6.70 7.11
CA ALA A 59 11.86 5.98 7.61
C ALA A 59 10.90 6.90 8.39
N HIS A 60 11.44 7.87 9.14
CA HIS A 60 10.61 8.89 9.80
C HIS A 60 9.93 9.82 8.80
N SER A 61 10.61 10.20 7.72
CA SER A 61 10.03 11.00 6.63
C SER A 61 8.92 10.24 5.92
N ALA A 62 9.14 8.95 5.64
CA ALA A 62 8.11 8.06 5.06
C ALA A 62 6.90 7.91 5.98
N LEU A 63 7.12 7.78 7.30
CA LEU A 63 6.03 7.75 8.28
C LEU A 63 5.24 9.06 8.31
N SER A 64 5.90 10.22 8.28
CA SER A 64 5.18 11.51 8.20
C SER A 64 4.33 11.59 6.94
N LYS A 65 4.91 11.26 5.77
CA LYS A 65 4.18 11.27 4.48
C LYS A 65 2.96 10.35 4.52
N ILE A 66 3.11 9.12 4.99
CA ILE A 66 2.01 8.15 5.00
C ILE A 66 0.90 8.56 5.98
N LEU A 67 1.25 9.20 7.09
CA LEU A 67 0.28 9.76 8.03
C LEU A 67 -0.45 10.98 7.45
N ASP A 68 0.24 11.86 6.72
CA ASP A 68 -0.39 12.99 6.03
C ASP A 68 -1.42 12.49 5.01
N TYR A 69 -1.10 11.42 4.27
CA TYR A 69 -2.02 10.75 3.37
C TYR A 69 -3.21 10.12 4.09
N ALA A 70 -2.95 9.37 5.17
CA ALA A 70 -4.00 8.72 5.94
C ALA A 70 -4.97 9.74 6.56
N GLY A 71 -4.45 10.84 7.11
CA GLY A 71 -5.24 11.91 7.72
C GLY A 71 -6.05 12.71 6.71
N SER A 72 -5.60 12.77 5.46
CA SER A 72 -6.30 13.48 4.39
C SER A 72 -7.23 12.58 3.57
N GLY A 73 -7.06 11.25 3.65
CA GLY A 73 -7.99 10.22 3.22
C GLY A 73 -8.67 10.48 1.86
N ALA A 74 -10.00 10.44 1.86
CA ALA A 74 -10.83 10.63 0.65
C ALA A 74 -10.70 12.02 0.00
N ARG A 75 -10.09 13.01 0.64
CA ARG A 75 -9.81 14.31 0.01
C ARG A 75 -8.82 14.17 -1.14
N HIS A 76 -7.80 13.32 -1.00
CA HIS A 76 -6.80 13.09 -2.04
C HIS A 76 -7.21 12.04 -3.05
N TRP A 77 -8.08 11.11 -2.65
CA TRP A 77 -8.55 10.03 -3.51
C TRP A 77 -10.07 9.97 -3.55
N PRO A 78 -10.73 11.03 -4.07
CA PRO A 78 -12.13 10.93 -4.43
C PRO A 78 -12.31 9.91 -5.56
N LEU A 79 -13.53 9.40 -5.72
CA LEU A 79 -13.86 8.31 -6.64
C LEU A 79 -13.29 8.49 -8.05
N HIS A 80 -13.36 9.69 -8.61
CA HIS A 80 -12.87 9.97 -9.97
C HIS A 80 -11.34 9.87 -10.10
N ILE A 81 -10.59 10.17 -9.04
CA ILE A 81 -9.12 10.00 -9.00
C ILE A 81 -8.76 8.53 -8.87
N LEU A 82 -9.51 7.77 -8.07
CA LEU A 82 -9.35 6.32 -7.95
C LEU A 82 -9.60 5.62 -9.29
N GLN A 83 -10.68 6.01 -9.99
CA GLN A 83 -11.00 5.51 -11.34
C GLN A 83 -9.87 5.76 -12.32
N ARG A 84 -9.43 7.02 -12.45
CA ARG A 84 -8.34 7.40 -13.36
C ARG A 84 -7.03 6.68 -13.01
N SER A 85 -6.73 6.51 -11.72
CA SER A 85 -5.50 5.83 -11.29
C SER A 85 -5.51 4.35 -11.66
N LEU A 86 -6.65 3.67 -11.47
CA LEU A 86 -6.80 2.27 -11.86
C LEU A 86 -6.73 2.10 -13.38
N GLU A 87 -7.38 2.96 -14.15
CA GLU A 87 -7.31 2.97 -15.62
C GLU A 87 -5.87 3.16 -16.11
N TYR A 88 -5.14 4.10 -15.51
CA TYR A 88 -3.73 4.32 -15.84
C TYR A 88 -2.86 3.10 -15.49
N THR A 89 -3.08 2.49 -14.33
CA THR A 89 -2.38 1.26 -13.93
C THR A 89 -2.65 0.12 -14.92
N ALA A 90 -3.89 -0.04 -15.37
CA ALA A 90 -4.26 -1.04 -16.37
C ALA A 90 -3.55 -0.79 -17.71
N GLN A 91 -3.46 0.46 -18.16
CA GLN A 91 -2.73 0.83 -19.37
C GLN A 91 -1.23 0.48 -19.27
N LEU A 92 -0.60 0.73 -18.13
CA LEU A 92 0.80 0.36 -17.89
C LEU A 92 1.03 -1.16 -17.88
N GLN A 93 -0.02 -1.95 -17.67
CA GLN A 93 0.01 -3.42 -17.66
C GLN A 93 -0.60 -4.02 -18.93
N ASP A 94 -0.78 -3.22 -19.99
CA ASP A 94 -1.36 -3.63 -21.27
C ASP A 94 -2.71 -4.38 -21.14
N THR A 95 -3.55 -3.92 -20.20
CA THR A 95 -4.86 -4.53 -19.87
C THR A 95 -5.95 -3.46 -19.64
N THR A 96 -7.13 -3.89 -19.23
CA THR A 96 -8.26 -3.01 -18.83
C THR A 96 -8.45 -3.03 -17.32
N ALA A 97 -9.16 -2.03 -16.78
CA ALA A 97 -9.52 -2.01 -15.36
C ALA A 97 -10.30 -3.27 -14.93
N ASP A 98 -11.23 -3.72 -15.78
CA ASP A 98 -11.94 -5.00 -15.58
C ASP A 98 -11.00 -6.20 -15.64
N GLY A 99 -10.00 -6.17 -16.52
CA GLY A 99 -8.95 -7.20 -16.61
C GLY A 99 -8.15 -7.31 -15.32
N LEU A 100 -7.75 -6.18 -14.73
CA LEU A 100 -7.08 -6.16 -13.42
C LEU A 100 -7.97 -6.70 -12.31
N LEU A 101 -9.24 -6.32 -12.30
CA LEU A 101 -10.20 -6.81 -11.29
C LEU A 101 -10.45 -8.31 -11.43
N ALA A 102 -10.40 -8.86 -12.64
CA ALA A 102 -10.53 -10.29 -12.87
C ALA A 102 -9.40 -11.12 -12.23
N GLU A 103 -8.20 -10.54 -12.09
CA GLU A 103 -7.06 -11.19 -11.40
C GLU A 103 -7.31 -11.42 -9.90
N MET A 104 -8.27 -10.69 -9.31
CA MET A 104 -8.66 -10.88 -7.92
C MET A 104 -9.39 -12.22 -7.68
N GLY A 105 -9.76 -12.93 -8.76
CA GLY A 105 -10.29 -14.30 -8.70
C GLY A 105 -11.80 -14.41 -8.47
N TYR A 106 -12.53 -13.30 -8.47
CA TYR A 106 -13.99 -13.27 -8.42
C TYR A 106 -14.54 -12.03 -9.13
N PRO A 107 -15.80 -12.05 -9.61
CA PRO A 107 -16.40 -10.90 -10.28
C PRO A 107 -16.55 -9.72 -9.31
N ILE A 108 -15.93 -8.59 -9.64
CA ILE A 108 -16.01 -7.34 -8.89
C ILE A 108 -16.54 -6.26 -9.82
N ASP A 109 -17.62 -5.58 -9.42
CA ASP A 109 -18.06 -4.35 -10.10
C ASP A 109 -17.07 -3.22 -9.76
N GLN A 110 -16.37 -2.70 -10.77
CA GLN A 110 -15.38 -1.63 -10.62
C GLN A 110 -15.95 -0.43 -9.83
N GLY A 111 -17.15 0.03 -10.20
CA GLY A 111 -17.74 1.21 -9.58
C GLY A 111 -18.00 1.03 -8.08
N SER A 112 -18.56 -0.11 -7.70
CA SER A 112 -18.87 -0.43 -6.30
C SER A 112 -17.62 -0.70 -5.48
N PHE A 113 -16.61 -1.32 -6.09
CA PHE A 113 -15.31 -1.53 -5.45
C PHE A 113 -14.58 -0.23 -5.15
N LEU A 114 -14.48 0.68 -6.12
CA LEU A 114 -13.81 1.97 -5.92
C LEU A 114 -14.56 2.85 -4.91
N ARG A 115 -15.90 2.80 -4.88
CA ARG A 115 -16.70 3.46 -3.81
C ARG A 115 -16.42 2.86 -2.43
N THR A 116 -16.16 1.56 -2.35
CA THR A 116 -15.79 0.90 -1.09
C THR A 116 -14.42 1.39 -0.60
N ILE A 117 -13.45 1.51 -1.51
CA ILE A 117 -12.12 2.08 -1.21
C ILE A 117 -12.25 3.53 -0.72
N GLU A 118 -12.99 4.37 -1.44
CA GLU A 118 -13.24 5.77 -1.06
C GLU A 118 -13.88 5.86 0.34
N GLY A 119 -14.91 5.06 0.61
CA GLY A 119 -15.57 5.01 1.91
C GLY A 119 -14.63 4.58 3.03
N ASN A 120 -13.77 3.59 2.79
CA ASN A 120 -12.76 3.15 3.76
C ASN A 120 -11.72 4.25 4.03
N LEU A 121 -11.26 4.96 2.99
CA LEU A 121 -10.37 6.12 3.14
C LEU A 121 -11.03 7.24 3.95
N ALA A 122 -12.30 7.53 3.70
CA ALA A 122 -13.05 8.55 4.44
C ALA A 122 -13.22 8.20 5.93
N LEU A 123 -13.33 6.91 6.25
CA LEU A 123 -13.47 6.41 7.62
C LEU A 123 -12.12 6.16 8.32
N GLY A 124 -10.99 6.42 7.65
CA GLY A 124 -9.66 6.09 8.19
C GLY A 124 -9.42 4.59 8.36
N ARG A 125 -10.18 3.74 7.66
CA ARG A 125 -10.00 2.27 7.63
C ARG A 125 -9.00 1.92 6.54
N LEU A 126 -7.71 1.98 6.86
CA LEU A 126 -6.64 1.67 5.92
C LEU A 126 -5.45 1.02 6.63
N ARG A 127 -4.56 0.43 5.83
CA ARG A 127 -3.27 -0.09 6.30
C ARG A 127 -2.15 0.78 5.75
N MET A 128 -1.21 1.14 6.60
CA MET A 128 -0.02 1.90 6.25
C MET A 128 1.18 0.98 6.37
N VAL A 129 1.94 0.82 5.29
CA VAL A 129 3.09 -0.08 5.23
C VAL A 129 4.32 0.72 4.86
N ILE A 130 5.35 0.65 5.70
CA ILE A 130 6.65 1.26 5.43
C ILE A 130 7.62 0.12 5.18
N VAL A 131 8.25 0.10 4.01
CA VAL A 131 9.19 -0.94 3.60
C VAL A 131 10.60 -0.38 3.60
N ALA A 132 11.55 -1.05 4.24
CA ALA A 132 12.96 -0.66 4.22
C ALA A 132 13.88 -1.89 4.25
N SER A 133 15.17 -1.70 3.98
CA SER A 133 16.18 -2.76 4.16
C SER A 133 16.34 -3.14 5.64
N GLN A 134 16.33 -2.13 6.51
CA GLN A 134 16.45 -2.25 7.96
C GLN A 134 15.88 -0.98 8.62
N PHE A 135 15.27 -1.13 9.80
CA PHE A 135 14.84 0.00 10.62
C PHE A 135 15.75 0.19 11.84
N PRO A 136 16.02 1.44 12.25
CA PRO A 136 16.61 1.72 13.55
C PRO A 136 15.71 1.17 14.68
N PRO A 137 16.27 0.65 15.79
CA PRO A 137 15.51 0.19 16.94
C PRO A 137 14.50 1.22 17.48
N GLU A 138 14.85 2.51 17.41
CA GLU A 138 14.01 3.66 17.77
C GLU A 138 12.74 3.69 16.93
N PHE A 139 12.88 3.52 15.61
CA PHE A 139 11.75 3.51 14.68
C PHE A 139 10.85 2.30 14.90
N ASN A 140 11.43 1.13 15.19
CA ASN A 140 10.64 -0.06 15.55
C ASN A 140 9.74 0.19 16.76
N ARG A 141 10.24 0.91 17.78
CA ARG A 141 9.45 1.30 18.95
C ARG A 141 8.31 2.26 18.58
N VAL A 142 8.54 3.19 17.66
CA VAL A 142 7.50 4.10 17.15
C VAL A 142 6.40 3.32 16.43
N ILE A 143 6.75 2.42 15.51
CA ILE A 143 5.78 1.58 14.81
C ILE A 143 4.98 0.73 15.80
N SER A 144 5.67 0.08 16.74
CA SER A 144 5.02 -0.76 17.77
C SER A 144 4.03 0.03 18.62
N PHE A 145 4.39 1.26 18.99
CA PHE A 145 3.50 2.15 19.73
C PHE A 145 2.27 2.54 18.91
N LEU A 146 2.48 2.97 17.65
CA LEU A 146 1.38 3.36 16.77
C LEU A 146 0.44 2.18 16.45
N GLY A 147 0.96 0.97 16.24
CA GLY A 147 0.15 -0.23 16.00
C GLY A 147 -0.80 -0.56 17.15
N GLN A 148 -0.43 -0.21 18.38
CA GLN A 148 -1.28 -0.36 19.55
C GLN A 148 -2.36 0.74 19.66
N GLN A 149 -2.06 1.95 19.20
CA GLN A 149 -2.94 3.11 19.38
C GLN A 149 -3.91 3.34 18.21
N LEU A 150 -3.50 3.03 16.98
CA LEU A 150 -4.30 3.33 15.79
C LEU A 150 -5.48 2.36 15.68
N ARG A 151 -6.70 2.91 15.65
CA ARG A 151 -7.95 2.22 15.31
C ARG A 151 -8.87 3.25 14.61
N PRO A 152 -9.47 2.95 13.45
CA PRO A 152 -9.44 1.67 12.73
C PRO A 152 -8.24 1.51 11.77
N ALA A 153 -7.35 2.51 11.67
CA ALA A 153 -6.15 2.42 10.85
C ALA A 153 -5.14 1.42 11.44
N GLU A 154 -4.32 0.83 10.57
CA GLU A 154 -3.24 -0.09 10.93
C GLU A 154 -1.91 0.44 10.37
N VAL A 155 -0.80 0.19 11.06
CA VAL A 155 0.55 0.55 10.59
C VAL A 155 1.52 -0.62 10.75
N TYR A 156 2.36 -0.82 9.74
CA TYR A 156 3.31 -1.91 9.65
C TYR A 156 4.66 -1.40 9.15
N GLY A 157 5.73 -1.84 9.80
CA GLY A 157 7.07 -1.81 9.21
C GLY A 157 7.36 -3.16 8.56
N VAL A 158 7.94 -3.16 7.37
CA VAL A 158 8.42 -4.37 6.69
C VAL A 158 9.90 -4.20 6.36
N GLU A 159 10.74 -4.93 7.07
CA GLU A 159 12.15 -5.05 6.70
C GLU A 159 12.29 -6.10 5.59
N LEU A 160 12.84 -5.74 4.44
CA LEU A 160 13.14 -6.65 3.34
C LEU A 160 14.67 -6.77 3.17
N ARG A 161 15.26 -7.74 3.87
CA ARG A 161 16.71 -7.95 3.85
C ARG A 161 17.11 -8.76 2.62
N ARG A 162 18.01 -8.20 1.82
CA ARG A 162 18.60 -8.88 0.66
C ARG A 162 19.89 -9.60 1.10
N PHE A 163 19.92 -10.90 0.88
CA PHE A 163 21.12 -11.73 0.98
C PHE A 163 21.55 -12.13 -0.42
N SER A 164 22.84 -12.08 -0.71
CA SER A 164 23.37 -12.39 -2.05
C SER A 164 24.69 -13.12 -1.91
N ASP A 165 24.87 -14.21 -2.66
CA ASP A 165 26.15 -14.91 -2.79
C ASP A 165 26.91 -14.55 -4.09
N GLY A 166 26.34 -13.63 -4.88
CA GLY A 166 26.87 -13.19 -6.18
C GLY A 166 26.25 -13.89 -7.38
N SER A 167 25.65 -15.06 -7.18
CA SER A 167 24.93 -15.85 -8.20
C SER A 167 23.43 -15.89 -7.98
N HIS A 168 23.01 -15.88 -6.71
CA HIS A 168 21.64 -15.90 -6.27
C HIS A 168 21.41 -14.77 -5.25
N ALA A 169 20.20 -14.22 -5.26
CA ALA A 169 19.73 -13.28 -4.27
C ALA A 169 18.45 -13.80 -3.61
N ALA A 170 18.41 -13.75 -2.28
CA ALA A 170 17.23 -14.06 -1.48
C ALA A 170 16.78 -12.79 -0.74
N TYR A 171 15.47 -12.55 -0.71
CA TYR A 171 14.86 -11.46 0.05
C TYR A 171 14.04 -12.06 1.18
N ILE A 172 14.38 -11.71 2.42
CA ILE A 172 13.70 -12.24 3.61
C ILE A 172 12.88 -11.10 4.23
N PRO A 173 11.53 -11.18 4.18
CA PRO A 173 10.67 -10.20 4.81
C PRO A 173 10.59 -10.44 6.32
N ARG A 174 10.58 -9.37 7.10
CA ARG A 174 10.25 -9.36 8.53
C ARG A 174 9.26 -8.23 8.79
N VAL A 175 8.14 -8.56 9.42
CA VAL A 175 7.13 -7.57 9.83
C VAL A 175 7.47 -7.03 11.23
N VAL A 176 7.26 -5.73 11.40
CA VAL A 176 7.34 -4.97 12.66
C VAL A 176 5.97 -4.36 12.90
N THR A 177 5.38 -4.62 14.06
CA THR A 177 4.01 -4.23 14.43
C THR A 177 3.94 -3.64 15.83
#